data_AF-A0A7C9CUZ2-F1
#
_entry.id   AF-A0A7C9CUZ2-F1
#
_cell.length_a   1.000
_cell.length_b   1.000
_cell.length_c   1.000
_cell.angle_alpha   90.00
_cell.angle_beta   90.00
_cell.angle_gamma   90.00
#
_symmetry.space_group_name_H-M   'P 1'
#
loop_
_entity.id
_entity.type
_entity.pdbx_description
1 polymer ?
#
loop_
_entity_poly.entity_id
_entity_poly.type
_entity_poly.pdbx_seq_one_letter_code
_entity_poly.pdbx_strand_id
1 'polypeptide(L)'
;LYFARIDYQDRAKRRNEKHLEVVWRGSRSLHSTSQIFTSAFPTHYSPPDGFQFEVNDDSIPVQDDPLLFDNNVQKRVSDFVAAAVAQANVTRANHVMWTMGDDFKYQYADSWFKQMDKLIHYVNLDGRVNALYSTPSIYTDAKYATMDSWPVKTDDFFPYADAANAYWTGYFTSRPSFKGYIRVMSGYYLAARQLEFLMGRSGSISGTETLADALAIAQHHDGVSGTEKQHVAADYTKRLHMGYVEAEKVVASSVASLSSKHGKSLTNFQQTTRSQEENVYNWA
;
A
#
# COMPACT_ATOMS: atom_id res chain seq x y z
N LEU A 1 -5.33 3.39 6.46
CA LEU A 1 -5.19 2.23 5.56
C LEU A 1 -6.25 2.32 4.48
N TYR A 2 -5.87 2.07 3.22
CA TYR A 2 -6.77 2.15 2.07
C TYR A 2 -6.58 0.92 1.20
N PHE A 3 -7.67 0.33 0.73
CA PHE A 3 -7.61 -0.85 -0.14
C PHE A 3 -8.89 -1.04 -0.95
N ALA A 4 -8.81 -1.77 -2.06
CA ALA A 4 -9.95 -1.97 -2.95
C ALA A 4 -10.70 -3.26 -2.70
N ARG A 5 -10.02 -4.37 -2.35
CA ARG A 5 -10.59 -5.73 -2.40
C ARG A 5 -11.23 -6.13 -1.04
N ILE A 6 -12.56 -6.22 -1.03
CA ILE A 6 -13.42 -6.84 -0.01
C ILE A 6 -14.47 -7.69 -0.72
N ASP A 7 -15.06 -8.64 -0.01
CA ASP A 7 -16.17 -9.47 -0.51
C ASP A 7 -17.27 -8.62 -1.14
N TYR A 8 -17.80 -9.07 -2.28
CA TYR A 8 -18.77 -8.29 -3.06
C TYR A 8 -20.10 -8.05 -2.31
N GLN A 9 -20.52 -8.99 -1.47
CA GLN A 9 -21.73 -8.85 -0.64
C GLN A 9 -21.45 -7.89 0.53
N ASP A 10 -20.29 -8.00 1.19
CA ASP A 10 -19.86 -7.06 2.22
C ASP A 10 -19.77 -5.63 1.65
N ARG A 11 -19.23 -5.46 0.44
CA ARG A 11 -19.20 -4.17 -0.25
C ARG A 11 -20.59 -3.61 -0.49
N ALA A 12 -21.50 -4.41 -1.02
CA ALA A 12 -22.88 -3.98 -1.28
C ALA A 12 -23.57 -3.51 0.01
N LYS A 13 -23.43 -4.29 1.09
CA LYS A 13 -23.94 -3.92 2.42
C LYS A 13 -23.32 -2.61 2.92
N ARG A 14 -21.98 -2.49 2.88
CA ARG A 14 -21.26 -1.30 3.33
C ARG A 14 -21.61 -0.06 2.53
N ARG A 15 -21.87 -0.17 1.23
CA ARG A 15 -22.35 0.95 0.40
C ARG A 15 -23.70 1.46 0.89
N ASN A 16 -24.64 0.54 1.15
CA ASN A 16 -25.99 0.88 1.62
C ASN A 16 -25.96 1.49 3.03
N GLU A 17 -25.07 1.02 3.90
CA GLU A 17 -24.95 1.50 5.28
C GLU A 17 -23.96 2.67 5.46
N LYS A 18 -23.29 3.11 4.37
CA LYS A 18 -22.15 4.05 4.42
C LYS A 18 -21.06 3.61 5.43
N HIS A 19 -20.70 2.34 5.38
CA HIS A 19 -19.72 1.66 6.26
C HIS A 19 -18.47 1.18 5.50
N LEU A 20 -18.18 1.77 4.35
CA LEU A 20 -16.93 1.55 3.62
C LEU A 20 -15.71 2.09 4.40
N GLU A 21 -15.94 3.08 5.24
CA GLU A 21 -14.94 3.71 6.10
C GLU A 21 -15.22 3.38 7.56
N VAL A 22 -14.19 2.88 8.25
CA VAL A 22 -14.30 2.34 9.61
C VAL A 22 -13.05 2.66 10.42
N VAL A 23 -13.18 2.58 11.74
CA VAL A 23 -12.05 2.42 12.65
C VAL A 23 -11.83 0.92 12.84
N TRP A 24 -10.75 0.39 12.26
CA TRP A 24 -10.44 -1.03 12.33
C TRP A 24 -9.62 -1.35 13.59
N ARG A 25 -10.11 -2.28 14.39
CA ARG A 25 -9.48 -2.88 15.57
C ARG A 25 -9.14 -4.34 15.27
N GLY A 26 -8.04 -4.56 14.57
CA GLY A 26 -7.61 -5.90 14.14
C GLY A 26 -7.07 -6.79 15.27
N SER A 27 -6.63 -6.19 16.39
CA SER A 27 -6.10 -6.93 17.54
C SER A 27 -7.18 -7.12 18.61
N ARG A 28 -7.50 -8.39 18.91
CA ARG A 28 -8.42 -8.75 20.00
C ARG A 28 -7.91 -8.34 21.38
N SER A 29 -6.59 -8.28 21.57
CA SER A 29 -5.99 -7.99 22.87
C SER A 29 -5.67 -6.51 23.10
N LEU A 30 -5.40 -5.75 22.03
CA LEU A 30 -5.03 -4.33 22.13
C LEU A 30 -6.23 -3.39 21.96
N HIS A 31 -7.33 -3.87 21.38
CA HIS A 31 -8.57 -3.10 21.21
C HIS A 31 -8.32 -1.74 20.55
N SER A 32 -8.68 -0.64 21.23
CA SER A 32 -8.56 0.72 20.71
C SER A 32 -7.13 1.26 20.71
N THR A 33 -6.18 0.66 21.41
CA THR A 33 -4.79 1.16 21.47
C THR A 33 -4.00 0.85 20.19
N SER A 34 -4.49 -0.06 19.35
CA SER A 34 -3.92 -0.40 18.04
C SER A 34 -4.92 -0.24 16.90
N GLN A 35 -5.80 0.76 16.98
CA GLN A 35 -6.82 0.99 15.96
C GLN A 35 -6.31 1.87 14.82
N ILE A 36 -6.86 1.69 13.62
CA ILE A 36 -6.46 2.45 12.43
C ILE A 36 -7.67 2.83 11.57
N PHE A 37 -7.71 4.07 11.09
CA PHE A 37 -8.71 4.48 10.10
C PHE A 37 -8.51 3.66 8.81
N THR A 38 -9.59 3.07 8.33
CA THR A 38 -9.56 2.08 7.27
C THR A 38 -10.69 2.35 6.28
N SER A 39 -10.35 2.46 5.01
CA SER A 39 -11.31 2.73 3.94
C SER A 39 -11.19 1.67 2.85
N ALA A 40 -12.30 0.98 2.60
CA ALA A 40 -12.48 0.12 1.43
C ALA A 40 -13.07 0.97 0.29
N PHE A 41 -12.44 0.97 -0.88
CA PHE A 41 -12.95 1.77 -2.00
C PHE A 41 -14.34 1.31 -2.46
N PRO A 42 -15.20 2.20 -2.99
CA PRO A 42 -16.56 1.83 -3.38
C PRO A 42 -16.66 0.77 -4.48
N THR A 43 -15.65 0.67 -5.35
CA THR A 43 -15.63 -0.24 -6.51
C THR A 43 -14.24 -0.85 -6.70
N HIS A 44 -13.32 -0.10 -7.30
CA HIS A 44 -11.95 -0.50 -7.65
C HIS A 44 -10.93 0.54 -7.15
N TYR A 45 -9.65 0.36 -7.48
CA TYR A 45 -8.59 1.36 -7.28
C TYR A 45 -8.34 2.24 -8.53
N SER A 46 -9.28 2.23 -9.48
CA SER A 46 -9.27 3.05 -10.70
C SER A 46 -10.04 4.37 -10.49
N PRO A 47 -9.88 5.38 -11.37
CA PRO A 47 -10.79 6.52 -11.39
C PRO A 47 -12.22 6.09 -11.73
N PRO A 48 -13.22 6.96 -11.51
CA PRO A 48 -14.56 6.74 -12.05
C PRO A 48 -14.54 6.56 -13.58
N ASP A 49 -15.52 5.83 -14.11
CA ASP A 49 -15.66 5.58 -15.54
C ASP A 49 -15.63 6.89 -16.35
N GLY A 50 -14.80 6.92 -17.40
CA GLY A 50 -14.60 8.11 -18.23
C GLY A 50 -13.60 9.13 -17.69
N PHE A 51 -12.87 8.83 -16.60
CA PHE A 51 -11.82 9.69 -16.02
C PHE A 51 -10.42 9.03 -16.01
N GLN A 52 -10.19 8.10 -16.94
CA GLN A 52 -8.87 7.54 -17.21
C GLN A 52 -8.19 8.36 -18.30
N PHE A 53 -6.93 8.76 -18.09
CA PHE A 53 -6.23 9.71 -18.96
C PHE A 53 -4.83 9.22 -19.34
N GLU A 54 -4.66 7.91 -19.52
CA GLU A 54 -3.37 7.38 -19.95
C GLU A 54 -3.08 7.76 -21.41
N VAL A 55 -1.81 7.91 -21.74
CA VAL A 55 -1.38 8.11 -23.12
C VAL A 55 -1.86 6.97 -24.02
N ASN A 56 -2.38 7.32 -25.20
CA ASN A 56 -2.98 6.41 -26.19
C ASN A 56 -4.26 5.70 -25.74
N ASP A 57 -4.85 6.07 -24.60
CA ASP A 57 -6.16 5.57 -24.21
C ASP A 57 -7.27 6.31 -24.97
N ASP A 58 -8.39 5.63 -25.22
CA ASP A 58 -9.58 6.22 -25.86
C ASP A 58 -10.38 7.02 -24.81
N SER A 59 -9.76 8.08 -24.30
CA SER A 59 -10.32 8.97 -23.29
C SER A 59 -10.81 10.26 -23.93
N ILE A 60 -11.93 10.79 -23.41
CA ILE A 60 -12.47 12.09 -23.87
C ILE A 60 -11.76 13.20 -23.07
N PRO A 61 -10.82 13.96 -23.68
CA PRO A 61 -10.16 15.06 -22.98
C PRO A 61 -11.11 16.23 -22.78
N VAL A 62 -10.79 17.10 -21.83
CA VAL A 62 -11.38 18.43 -21.71
C VAL A 62 -10.83 19.30 -22.85
N GLN A 63 -11.70 19.57 -23.81
CA GLN A 63 -11.51 20.54 -24.88
C GLN A 63 -12.12 21.85 -24.37
N ASP A 64 -11.25 22.82 -24.12
CA ASP A 64 -11.56 24.15 -23.61
C ASP A 64 -11.07 25.28 -24.53
N ASP A 65 -10.42 24.95 -25.64
CA ASP A 65 -9.89 25.94 -26.59
C ASP A 65 -11.03 26.45 -27.48
N PRO A 66 -11.40 27.74 -27.37
CA PRO A 66 -12.50 28.31 -28.14
C PRO A 66 -12.20 28.43 -29.64
N LEU A 67 -10.93 28.28 -30.06
CA LEU A 67 -10.53 28.33 -31.47
C LEU A 67 -10.64 26.98 -32.19
N LEU A 68 -10.95 25.92 -31.45
CA LEU A 68 -11.08 24.56 -31.93
C LEU A 68 -12.54 24.08 -31.77
N PHE A 69 -12.95 23.10 -32.57
CA PHE A 69 -14.30 22.53 -32.49
C PHE A 69 -14.49 21.64 -31.25
N ASP A 70 -15.76 21.29 -30.99
CA ASP A 70 -16.15 20.30 -29.99
C ASP A 70 -15.78 20.66 -28.54
N ASN A 71 -15.91 21.94 -28.17
CA ASN A 71 -15.81 22.37 -26.78
C ASN A 71 -16.78 21.57 -25.91
N ASN A 72 -16.24 20.97 -24.85
CA ASN A 72 -16.98 20.01 -24.04
C ASN A 72 -16.90 20.30 -22.54
N VAL A 73 -16.42 21.48 -22.13
CA VAL A 73 -16.20 21.85 -20.72
C VAL A 73 -17.43 21.58 -19.85
N GLN A 74 -18.59 22.12 -20.25
CA GLN A 74 -19.83 21.98 -19.47
C GLN A 74 -20.26 20.51 -19.29
N LYS A 75 -20.06 19.68 -20.33
CA LYS A 75 -20.35 18.25 -20.28
C LYS A 75 -19.39 17.56 -19.31
N ARG A 76 -18.08 17.79 -19.44
CA ARG A 76 -17.06 17.15 -18.58
C ARG A 76 -17.19 17.54 -17.11
N VAL A 77 -17.54 18.80 -16.83
CA VAL A 77 -17.87 19.25 -15.46
C VAL A 77 -19.10 18.53 -14.93
N SER A 78 -20.15 18.39 -15.75
CA SER A 78 -21.38 17.68 -15.34
C SER A 78 -21.15 16.19 -15.10
N ASP A 79 -20.33 15.53 -15.93
CA ASP A 79 -19.88 14.15 -15.73
C ASP A 79 -19.13 14.01 -14.39
N PHE A 80 -18.23 14.98 -14.08
CA PHE A 80 -17.44 14.97 -12.85
C PHE A 80 -18.33 15.12 -11.62
N VAL A 81 -19.24 16.11 -11.64
CA VAL A 81 -20.20 16.34 -10.54
C VAL A 81 -21.08 15.12 -10.32
N ALA A 82 -21.58 14.49 -11.39
CA ALA A 82 -22.42 13.29 -11.29
C ALA A 82 -21.67 12.13 -10.63
N ALA A 83 -20.43 11.85 -11.05
CA ALA A 83 -19.59 10.81 -10.45
C ALA A 83 -19.26 11.12 -8.97
N ALA A 84 -18.97 12.40 -8.65
CA ALA A 84 -18.61 12.82 -7.30
C ALA A 84 -19.80 12.65 -6.34
N VAL A 85 -21.00 13.08 -6.77
CA VAL A 85 -22.24 12.91 -6.00
C VAL A 85 -22.60 11.44 -5.85
N ALA A 86 -22.42 10.62 -6.87
CA ALA A 86 -22.65 9.18 -6.78
C ALA A 86 -21.76 8.51 -5.72
N GLN A 87 -20.48 8.90 -5.64
CA GLN A 87 -19.58 8.42 -4.59
C GLN A 87 -19.90 9.01 -3.21
N ALA A 88 -20.28 10.29 -3.13
CA ALA A 88 -20.69 10.93 -1.88
C ALA A 88 -21.93 10.25 -1.28
N ASN A 89 -22.84 9.74 -2.10
CA ASN A 89 -24.04 9.03 -1.66
C ASN A 89 -23.74 7.73 -0.89
N VAL A 90 -22.56 7.13 -1.05
CA VAL A 90 -22.14 5.91 -0.33
C VAL A 90 -21.00 6.15 0.67
N THR A 91 -20.61 7.40 0.87
CA THR A 91 -19.50 7.83 1.75
C THR A 91 -20.05 8.69 2.88
N ARG A 92 -19.40 8.68 4.06
CA ARG A 92 -19.77 9.58 5.17
C ARG A 92 -19.08 10.94 5.03
N ALA A 93 -19.63 11.98 5.65
CA ALA A 93 -19.15 13.36 5.56
C ALA A 93 -19.17 13.92 4.12
N ASN A 94 -18.50 15.05 3.91
CA ASN A 94 -18.47 15.84 2.67
C ASN A 94 -17.15 15.71 1.89
N HIS A 95 -16.33 14.69 2.19
CA HIS A 95 -15.07 14.42 1.49
C HIS A 95 -15.09 13.03 0.85
N VAL A 96 -14.83 12.97 -0.46
CA VAL A 96 -14.61 11.74 -1.22
C VAL A 96 -13.20 11.70 -1.80
N MET A 97 -12.66 10.51 -2.05
CA MET A 97 -11.34 10.32 -2.65
C MET A 97 -11.47 9.56 -3.96
N TRP A 98 -10.93 10.13 -5.04
CA TRP A 98 -10.77 9.44 -6.32
C TRP A 98 -9.33 8.95 -6.45
N THR A 99 -9.18 7.65 -6.70
CA THR A 99 -7.89 7.04 -7.03
C THR A 99 -7.60 7.27 -8.50
N MET A 100 -7.11 8.46 -8.85
CA MET A 100 -6.78 8.87 -10.22
C MET A 100 -5.54 8.12 -10.72
N GLY A 101 -5.70 6.86 -11.12
CA GLY A 101 -4.62 5.99 -11.60
C GLY A 101 -5.10 4.56 -11.78
N ASP A 102 -4.21 3.65 -12.15
CA ASP A 102 -4.49 2.22 -12.27
C ASP A 102 -3.14 1.46 -12.37
N ASP A 103 -3.19 0.16 -12.67
CA ASP A 103 -2.02 -0.68 -12.97
C ASP A 103 -1.10 0.00 -14.00
N PHE A 104 0.14 0.29 -13.58
CA PHE A 104 1.23 0.84 -14.41
C PHE A 104 0.86 2.07 -15.26
N LYS A 105 -0.03 2.92 -14.74
CA LYS A 105 -0.39 4.21 -15.34
C LYS A 105 0.66 5.29 -15.04
N TYR A 106 0.46 6.47 -15.62
CA TYR A 106 1.38 7.62 -15.57
C TYR A 106 2.71 7.39 -16.30
N GLN A 107 2.75 6.53 -17.33
CA GLN A 107 3.97 6.41 -18.16
C GLN A 107 4.31 7.73 -18.86
N TYR A 108 3.28 8.48 -19.24
CA TYR A 108 3.39 9.88 -19.63
C TYR A 108 2.48 10.74 -18.74
N ALA A 109 2.99 11.09 -17.56
CA ALA A 109 2.21 11.74 -16.50
C ALA A 109 1.48 13.04 -16.94
N ASP A 110 2.03 13.80 -17.89
CA ASP A 110 1.41 15.02 -18.42
C ASP A 110 0.00 14.78 -18.96
N SER A 111 -0.24 13.60 -19.57
CA SER A 111 -1.58 13.22 -20.05
C SER A 111 -2.65 13.25 -18.96
N TRP A 112 -2.31 12.82 -17.74
CA TRP A 112 -3.19 12.87 -16.57
C TRP A 112 -3.28 14.27 -15.97
N PHE A 113 -2.13 14.90 -15.71
CA PHE A 113 -2.09 16.21 -15.04
C PHE A 113 -2.78 17.30 -15.87
N LYS A 114 -2.61 17.31 -17.20
CA LYS A 114 -3.29 18.25 -18.09
C LYS A 114 -4.82 18.15 -17.98
N GLN A 115 -5.37 16.95 -17.82
CA GLN A 115 -6.81 16.77 -17.67
C GLN A 115 -7.28 17.11 -16.26
N MET A 116 -6.53 16.69 -15.24
CA MET A 116 -6.84 17.02 -13.84
C MET A 116 -6.81 18.52 -13.57
N ASP A 117 -5.84 19.27 -14.12
CA ASP A 117 -5.76 20.72 -13.97
C ASP A 117 -7.01 21.41 -14.55
N LYS A 118 -7.41 21.04 -15.76
CA LYS A 118 -8.63 21.57 -16.39
C LYS A 118 -9.89 21.21 -15.62
N LEU A 119 -10.01 19.95 -15.19
CA LEU A 119 -11.15 19.49 -14.40
C LEU A 119 -11.23 20.25 -13.08
N ILE A 120 -10.14 20.34 -12.32
CA ILE A 120 -10.08 21.09 -11.05
C ILE A 120 -10.47 22.56 -11.29
N HIS A 121 -9.90 23.19 -12.31
CA HIS A 121 -10.21 24.59 -12.65
C HIS A 121 -11.70 24.79 -12.94
N TYR A 122 -12.26 24.06 -13.90
CA TYR A 122 -13.64 24.28 -14.35
C TYR A 122 -14.69 23.77 -13.36
N VAL A 123 -14.41 22.69 -12.61
CA VAL A 123 -15.29 22.21 -11.53
C VAL A 123 -15.37 23.23 -10.40
N ASN A 124 -14.23 23.82 -10.01
CA ASN A 124 -14.22 24.83 -8.95
C ASN A 124 -14.85 26.15 -9.39
N LEU A 125 -14.72 26.53 -10.67
CA LEU A 125 -15.45 27.67 -11.24
C LEU A 125 -16.97 27.44 -11.29
N ASP A 126 -17.41 26.22 -11.61
CA ASP A 126 -18.82 25.85 -11.59
C ASP A 126 -19.40 25.87 -10.16
N GLY A 127 -18.63 25.42 -9.17
CA GLY A 127 -18.91 25.62 -7.75
C GLY A 127 -19.94 24.68 -7.12
N ARG A 128 -20.54 23.74 -7.89
CA ARG A 128 -21.44 22.71 -7.31
C ARG A 128 -20.70 21.73 -6.40
N VAL A 129 -19.43 21.46 -6.68
CA VAL A 129 -18.50 20.67 -5.85
C VAL A 129 -17.12 21.32 -5.89
N ASN A 130 -16.25 20.96 -4.95
CA ASN A 130 -14.85 21.41 -4.93
C ASN A 130 -13.90 20.24 -5.19
N ALA A 131 -12.98 20.41 -6.12
CA ALA A 131 -11.93 19.48 -6.49
C ALA A 131 -10.55 20.04 -6.14
N LEU A 132 -9.63 19.17 -5.74
CA LEU A 132 -8.24 19.51 -5.44
C LEU A 132 -7.32 18.32 -5.68
N TYR A 133 -6.04 18.58 -5.94
CA TYR A 133 -5.01 17.56 -5.74
C TYR A 133 -4.91 17.20 -4.26
N SER A 134 -4.75 15.92 -3.97
CA SER A 134 -4.70 15.43 -2.60
C SER A 134 -3.82 14.19 -2.48
N THR A 135 -3.64 13.73 -1.25
CA THR A 135 -2.99 12.47 -0.91
C THR A 135 -3.89 11.71 0.07
N PRO A 136 -3.71 10.39 0.24
CA PRO A 136 -4.48 9.63 1.23
C PRO A 136 -4.35 10.18 2.66
N SER A 137 -3.21 10.77 3.03
CA SER A 137 -3.03 11.40 4.36
C SER A 137 -3.84 12.69 4.49
N ILE A 138 -3.79 13.58 3.50
CA ILE A 138 -4.60 14.82 3.51
C ILE A 138 -6.10 14.48 3.55
N TYR A 139 -6.52 13.45 2.80
CA TYR A 139 -7.88 12.93 2.88
C TYR A 139 -8.21 12.41 4.28
N THR A 140 -7.33 11.62 4.90
CA THR A 140 -7.52 11.14 6.29
C THR A 140 -7.71 12.30 7.26
N ASP A 141 -6.87 13.33 7.18
CA ASP A 141 -6.91 14.49 8.08
C ASP A 141 -8.23 15.26 7.93
N ALA A 142 -8.69 15.48 6.70
CA ALA A 142 -9.98 16.09 6.43
C ALA A 142 -11.13 15.25 7.02
N LYS A 143 -11.09 13.93 6.87
CA LYS A 143 -12.11 13.03 7.43
C LYS A 143 -12.12 13.06 8.95
N TYR A 144 -10.94 13.03 9.57
CA TYR A 144 -10.79 13.12 11.02
C TYR A 144 -11.38 14.41 11.58
N ALA A 145 -11.24 15.54 10.88
CA ALA A 145 -11.77 16.83 11.30
C ALA A 145 -13.31 16.95 11.21
N THR A 146 -14.00 16.04 10.53
CA THR A 146 -15.44 16.20 10.19
C THR A 146 -16.42 15.43 11.06
N MET A 147 -15.99 14.39 11.78
CA MET A 147 -16.90 13.50 12.50
C MET A 147 -16.31 13.00 13.81
N ASP A 148 -17.14 13.03 14.85
CA ASP A 148 -16.78 12.53 16.18
C ASP A 148 -16.82 11.00 16.28
N SER A 149 -17.50 10.30 15.37
CA SER A 149 -17.64 8.83 15.44
C SER A 149 -17.69 8.13 14.07
N TRP A 150 -17.07 6.95 14.05
CA TRP A 150 -16.96 6.06 12.89
C TRP A 150 -17.38 4.65 13.29
N PRO A 151 -17.95 3.83 12.36
CA PRO A 151 -18.24 2.43 12.64
C PRO A 151 -16.95 1.69 12.99
N VAL A 152 -17.05 0.74 13.91
CA VAL A 152 -15.91 -0.11 14.29
C VAL A 152 -15.96 -1.41 13.49
N LYS A 153 -14.80 -1.81 12.94
CA LYS A 153 -14.57 -3.14 12.37
C LYS A 153 -13.62 -3.91 13.27
N THR A 154 -13.89 -5.18 13.53
CA THR A 154 -12.98 -6.12 14.22
C THR A 154 -12.56 -7.25 13.29
N ASP A 155 -11.63 -8.12 13.70
CA ASP A 155 -11.19 -9.29 12.92
C ASP A 155 -10.61 -8.91 11.54
N ASP A 156 -10.90 -9.63 10.46
CA ASP A 156 -10.26 -9.46 9.13
C ASP A 156 -11.25 -9.33 7.97
N PHE A 157 -10.74 -9.26 6.73
CA PHE A 157 -11.55 -9.19 5.51
C PHE A 157 -11.43 -10.47 4.66
N PHE A 158 -11.19 -11.62 5.30
CA PHE A 158 -11.12 -12.92 4.62
C PHE A 158 -12.38 -13.78 4.82
N PRO A 159 -12.69 -14.68 3.88
CA PRO A 159 -12.12 -14.77 2.52
C PRO A 159 -12.65 -13.66 1.59
N TYR A 160 -11.93 -13.40 0.51
CA TYR A 160 -12.36 -12.46 -0.53
C TYR A 160 -13.06 -13.20 -1.68
N ALA A 161 -14.19 -12.66 -2.14
CA ALA A 161 -14.81 -13.01 -3.41
C ALA A 161 -15.21 -11.74 -4.17
N ASP A 162 -14.90 -11.68 -5.47
CA ASP A 162 -15.33 -10.60 -6.37
C ASP A 162 -16.65 -10.88 -7.08
N ALA A 163 -17.07 -12.15 -7.12
CA ALA A 163 -18.36 -12.58 -7.65
C ALA A 163 -18.86 -13.86 -6.96
N ALA A 164 -20.11 -14.24 -7.21
CA ALA A 164 -20.81 -15.32 -6.52
C ALA A 164 -20.08 -16.68 -6.48
N ASN A 165 -19.36 -17.02 -7.55
CA ASN A 165 -18.63 -18.29 -7.67
C ASN A 165 -17.11 -18.09 -7.80
N ALA A 166 -16.59 -16.98 -7.29
CA ALA A 166 -15.21 -16.56 -7.46
C ALA A 166 -14.56 -16.24 -6.11
N TYR A 167 -14.42 -17.25 -5.25
CA TYR A 167 -13.67 -17.12 -4.00
C TYR A 167 -12.17 -17.24 -4.26
N TRP A 168 -11.42 -16.24 -3.85
CA TRP A 168 -9.96 -16.17 -4.03
C TRP A 168 -9.26 -16.89 -2.88
N THR A 169 -9.59 -18.17 -2.67
CA THR A 169 -8.97 -19.00 -1.62
C THR A 169 -7.91 -19.95 -2.18
N GLY A 170 -7.83 -20.10 -3.50
CA GLY A 170 -6.83 -20.93 -4.18
C GLY A 170 -5.39 -20.47 -3.92
N TYR A 171 -5.15 -19.16 -3.93
CA TYR A 171 -3.81 -18.58 -3.72
C TYR A 171 -3.27 -18.80 -2.29
N PHE A 172 -4.10 -19.27 -1.35
CA PHE A 172 -3.62 -19.74 -0.06
C PHE A 172 -2.68 -20.93 -0.22
N THR A 173 -2.86 -21.76 -1.27
CA THR A 173 -2.06 -22.96 -1.53
C THR A 173 -1.17 -22.87 -2.78
N SER A 174 -1.54 -22.07 -3.80
CA SER A 174 -0.79 -21.95 -5.07
C SER A 174 0.72 -21.82 -4.86
N ARG A 175 1.52 -22.58 -5.63
CA ARG A 175 3.00 -22.65 -5.51
C ARG A 175 3.49 -22.98 -4.09
N PRO A 176 3.04 -24.10 -3.47
CA PRO A 176 3.34 -24.39 -2.06
C PRO A 176 4.84 -24.57 -1.79
N SER A 177 5.61 -25.11 -2.74
CA SER A 177 7.06 -25.24 -2.62
C SER A 177 7.75 -23.88 -2.49
N PHE A 178 7.28 -22.86 -3.22
CA PHE A 178 7.83 -21.51 -3.14
C PHE A 178 7.45 -20.83 -1.82
N LYS A 179 6.20 -20.97 -1.34
CA LYS A 179 5.79 -20.53 0.01
C LYS A 179 6.67 -21.14 1.10
N GLY A 180 6.95 -22.45 1.00
CA GLY A 180 7.88 -23.16 1.87
C GLY A 180 9.29 -22.59 1.81
N TYR A 181 9.80 -22.34 0.60
CA TYR A 181 11.14 -21.79 0.41
C TYR A 181 11.29 -20.40 1.04
N ILE A 182 10.32 -19.50 0.88
CA ILE A 182 10.29 -18.19 1.55
C ILE A 182 10.36 -18.35 3.07
N ARG A 183 9.61 -19.31 3.66
CA ARG A 183 9.64 -19.54 5.11
C ARG A 183 11.02 -19.99 5.59
N VAL A 184 11.66 -20.92 4.87
CA VAL A 184 13.02 -21.38 5.21
C VAL A 184 14.01 -20.23 5.11
N MET A 185 13.97 -19.44 4.04
CA MET A 185 14.86 -18.29 3.84
C MET A 185 14.62 -17.17 4.86
N SER A 186 13.38 -16.95 5.28
CA SER A 186 13.04 -15.99 6.35
C SER A 186 13.66 -16.39 7.69
N GLY A 187 13.58 -17.67 8.05
CA GLY A 187 14.23 -18.20 9.25
C GLY A 187 15.76 -18.12 9.17
N TYR A 188 16.32 -18.47 8.02
CA TYR A 188 17.76 -18.35 7.77
C TYR A 188 18.26 -16.91 7.87
N TYR A 189 17.54 -15.96 7.27
CA TYR A 189 17.84 -14.53 7.32
C TYR A 189 17.84 -13.98 8.75
N LEU A 190 16.92 -14.45 9.59
CA LEU A 190 16.91 -14.09 11.02
C LEU A 190 18.20 -14.56 11.72
N ALA A 191 18.60 -15.81 11.54
CA ALA A 191 19.83 -16.35 12.11
C ALA A 191 21.07 -15.63 11.57
N ALA A 192 21.13 -15.39 10.25
CA ALA A 192 22.23 -14.69 9.61
C ALA A 192 22.44 -13.27 10.17
N ARG A 193 21.36 -12.51 10.39
CA ARG A 193 21.44 -11.18 11.01
C ARG A 193 21.90 -11.21 12.46
N GLN A 194 21.49 -12.21 13.23
CA GLN A 194 21.95 -12.35 14.62
C GLN A 194 23.47 -12.60 14.66
N LEU A 195 23.97 -13.48 13.79
CA LEU A 195 25.40 -13.78 13.68
C LEU A 195 26.20 -12.57 13.16
N GLU A 196 25.69 -11.88 12.15
CA GLU A 196 26.27 -10.65 11.62
C GLU A 196 26.37 -9.57 12.70
N PHE A 197 25.34 -9.41 13.53
CA PHE A 197 25.34 -8.48 14.65
C PHE A 197 26.42 -8.83 15.68
N LEU A 198 26.53 -10.09 16.09
CA LEU A 198 27.50 -10.55 17.09
C LEU A 198 28.95 -10.35 16.64
N MET A 199 29.22 -10.47 15.34
CA MET A 199 30.56 -10.28 14.79
C MET A 199 30.97 -8.82 14.62
N GLY A 200 29.99 -7.91 14.58
CA GLY A 200 30.18 -6.52 14.17
C GLY A 200 30.35 -6.41 12.65
N ARG A 201 29.60 -5.48 12.03
CA ARG A 201 29.72 -5.23 10.59
C ARG A 201 31.07 -4.58 10.28
N SER A 202 31.97 -5.29 9.60
CA SER A 202 33.11 -4.69 8.92
C SER A 202 32.69 -4.27 7.51
N GLY A 203 33.02 -3.05 7.09
CA GLY A 203 32.47 -2.41 5.89
C GLY A 203 32.80 -3.05 4.52
N SER A 204 33.31 -4.29 4.47
CA SER A 204 33.69 -4.96 3.22
C SER A 204 32.87 -6.20 2.87
N ILE A 205 31.93 -6.64 3.71
CA ILE A 205 31.03 -7.76 3.39
C ILE A 205 29.70 -7.17 2.92
N SER A 206 29.33 -7.41 1.65
CA SER A 206 27.95 -7.22 1.19
C SER A 206 27.09 -8.22 1.95
N GLY A 207 26.58 -7.79 3.10
CA GLY A 207 26.06 -8.63 4.17
C GLY A 207 24.74 -9.31 3.84
N THR A 208 23.85 -9.32 4.83
CA THR A 208 22.53 -9.97 4.71
C THR A 208 21.52 -9.21 3.82
N GLU A 209 21.90 -8.05 3.26
CA GLU A 209 21.02 -7.14 2.51
C GLU A 209 20.47 -7.73 1.20
N THR A 210 21.26 -8.51 0.46
CA THR A 210 20.79 -9.14 -0.79
C THR A 210 19.65 -10.14 -0.51
N LEU A 211 19.73 -10.88 0.60
CA LEU A 211 18.65 -11.77 1.04
C LEU A 211 17.45 -10.97 1.56
N ALA A 212 17.69 -9.82 2.20
CA ALA A 212 16.64 -8.91 2.65
C ALA A 212 15.78 -8.40 1.48
N ASP A 213 16.42 -7.90 0.41
CA ASP A 213 15.76 -7.44 -0.81
C ASP A 213 14.95 -8.56 -1.47
N ALA A 214 15.56 -9.74 -1.64
CA ALA A 214 14.89 -10.88 -2.24
C ALA A 214 13.66 -11.35 -1.44
N LEU A 215 13.76 -11.39 -0.11
CA LEU A 215 12.63 -11.72 0.78
C LEU A 215 11.53 -10.66 0.75
N ALA A 216 11.90 -9.38 0.68
CA ALA A 216 10.96 -8.27 0.59
C ALA A 216 10.19 -8.30 -0.73
N ILE A 217 10.87 -8.46 -1.86
CA ILE A 217 10.26 -8.63 -3.18
C ILE A 217 9.33 -9.85 -3.18
N ALA A 218 9.73 -10.96 -2.56
CA ALA A 218 8.90 -12.16 -2.47
C ALA A 218 7.60 -11.95 -1.67
N GLN A 219 7.50 -10.93 -0.81
CA GLN A 219 6.25 -10.58 -0.11
C GLN A 219 5.24 -9.83 -1.00
N HIS A 220 5.60 -9.47 -2.24
CA HIS A 220 4.67 -8.91 -3.22
C HIS A 220 3.39 -9.77 -3.30
N HIS A 221 2.25 -9.15 -3.55
CA HIS A 221 0.96 -9.85 -3.55
C HIS A 221 0.75 -10.78 -4.73
N ASP A 222 1.64 -10.78 -5.74
CA ASP A 222 1.81 -11.84 -6.75
C ASP A 222 3.07 -12.70 -6.55
N GLY A 223 3.88 -12.41 -5.54
CA GLY A 223 5.04 -13.22 -5.17
C GLY A 223 4.62 -14.41 -4.32
N VAL A 224 4.59 -14.23 -3.00
CA VAL A 224 4.26 -15.30 -2.05
C VAL A 224 2.87 -15.90 -2.26
N SER A 225 1.94 -15.18 -2.89
CA SER A 225 0.60 -15.68 -3.21
C SER A 225 0.61 -16.78 -4.28
N GLY A 226 1.61 -16.78 -5.18
CA GLY A 226 1.70 -17.70 -6.30
C GLY A 226 0.78 -17.36 -7.49
N THR A 227 0.42 -16.09 -7.69
CA THR A 227 -0.47 -15.61 -8.77
C THR A 227 0.25 -15.02 -9.99
N GLU A 228 1.58 -15.04 -9.99
CA GLU A 228 2.45 -14.60 -11.07
C GLU A 228 2.60 -15.62 -12.21
N LYS A 229 3.08 -15.15 -13.38
CA LYS A 229 3.47 -16.01 -14.51
C LYS A 229 4.68 -16.88 -14.17
N GLN A 230 4.79 -18.04 -14.82
CA GLN A 230 5.84 -19.03 -14.50
C GLN A 230 7.28 -18.49 -14.57
N HIS A 231 7.60 -17.62 -15.53
CA HIS A 231 8.95 -17.05 -15.62
C HIS A 231 9.23 -16.03 -14.50
N VAL A 232 8.20 -15.36 -13.96
CA VAL A 232 8.32 -14.46 -12.81
C VAL A 232 8.55 -15.27 -11.53
N ALA A 233 7.86 -16.40 -11.37
CA ALA A 233 8.10 -17.35 -10.28
C ALA A 233 9.55 -17.88 -10.28
N ALA A 234 10.08 -18.17 -11.47
CA ALA A 234 11.48 -18.57 -11.64
C ALA A 234 12.46 -17.44 -11.26
N ASP A 235 12.14 -16.19 -11.61
CA ASP A 235 12.93 -15.02 -11.21
C ASP A 235 12.94 -14.82 -9.69
N TYR A 236 11.79 -14.91 -9.02
CA TYR A 236 11.72 -14.82 -7.56
C TYR A 236 12.55 -15.92 -6.87
N THR A 237 12.48 -17.15 -7.37
CA THR A 237 13.29 -18.27 -6.85
C THR A 237 14.79 -18.01 -7.04
N LYS A 238 15.19 -17.50 -8.21
CA LYS A 238 16.57 -17.13 -8.51
C LYS A 238 17.08 -16.05 -7.55
N ARG A 239 16.30 -14.99 -7.30
CA ARG A 239 16.65 -13.91 -6.36
C ARG A 239 16.88 -14.43 -4.94
N LEU A 240 15.97 -15.27 -4.44
CA LEU A 240 16.12 -15.88 -3.11
C LEU A 240 17.40 -16.73 -3.02
N HIS A 241 17.71 -17.51 -4.04
CA HIS A 241 18.93 -18.31 -4.07
C HIS A 241 20.20 -17.42 -4.08
N MET A 242 20.22 -16.36 -4.88
CA MET A 242 21.34 -15.41 -4.89
C MET A 242 21.52 -14.73 -3.52
N GLY A 243 20.42 -14.31 -2.89
CA GLY A 243 20.45 -13.75 -1.53
C GLY A 243 20.96 -14.76 -0.50
N TYR A 244 20.54 -16.01 -0.59
CA TYR A 244 21.02 -17.10 0.27
C TYR A 244 22.53 -17.28 0.17
N VAL A 245 23.09 -17.35 -1.05
CA VAL A 245 24.53 -17.56 -1.26
C VAL A 245 25.37 -16.44 -0.61
N GLU A 246 24.92 -15.19 -0.66
CA GLU A 246 25.61 -14.10 0.03
C GLU A 246 25.46 -14.19 1.56
N ALA A 247 24.25 -14.47 2.06
CA ALA A 247 24.02 -14.63 3.49
C ALA A 247 24.78 -15.84 4.09
N GLU A 248 24.99 -16.90 3.31
CA GLU A 248 25.77 -18.07 3.71
C GLU A 248 27.23 -17.74 4.00
N LYS A 249 27.85 -16.85 3.22
CA LYS A 249 29.21 -16.38 3.50
C LYS A 249 29.29 -15.65 4.85
N VAL A 250 28.27 -14.85 5.17
CA VAL A 250 28.16 -14.15 6.47
C VAL A 250 28.02 -15.16 7.60
N VAL A 251 27.13 -16.13 7.46
CA VAL A 251 26.92 -17.18 8.48
C VAL A 251 28.18 -18.00 8.69
N ALA A 252 28.81 -18.48 7.63
CA ALA A 252 30.02 -19.31 7.71
C ALA A 252 31.18 -18.57 8.37
N SER A 253 31.45 -17.32 7.97
CA SER A 253 32.51 -16.50 8.57
C SER A 253 32.23 -16.17 10.04
N SER A 254 30.97 -15.91 10.39
CA SER A 254 30.56 -15.62 11.76
C SER A 254 30.71 -16.84 12.67
N VAL A 255 30.23 -18.00 12.23
CA VAL A 255 30.37 -19.26 12.98
C VAL A 255 31.83 -19.62 13.17
N ALA A 256 32.67 -19.52 12.13
CA ALA A 256 34.09 -19.80 12.22
C ALA A 256 34.80 -18.91 13.25
N SER A 257 34.46 -17.61 13.25
CA SER A 257 35.07 -16.63 14.16
C SER A 257 34.62 -16.85 15.61
N LEU A 258 33.31 -17.03 15.84
CA LEU A 258 32.73 -17.28 17.17
C LEU A 258 33.18 -18.62 17.78
N SER A 259 33.51 -19.61 16.95
CA SER A 259 33.95 -20.93 17.41
C SER A 259 35.45 -21.00 17.70
N SER A 260 36.24 -19.99 17.31
CA SER A 260 37.69 -19.99 17.52
C SER A 260 38.05 -19.66 18.98
N LYS A 261 38.96 -20.45 19.59
CA LYS A 261 39.36 -20.33 21.01
C LYS A 261 40.04 -18.99 21.39
N HIS A 262 40.31 -18.11 20.42
CA HIS A 262 40.78 -16.74 20.64
C HIS A 262 39.62 -15.75 20.49
N GLY A 263 38.49 -16.05 21.13
CA GLY A 263 37.37 -15.12 21.21
C GLY A 263 37.88 -13.81 21.78
N LYS A 264 37.98 -12.77 20.94
CA LYS A 264 38.05 -11.40 21.43
C LYS A 264 36.85 -11.24 22.35
N SER A 265 37.10 -11.09 23.65
CA SER A 265 36.06 -10.77 24.63
C SER A 265 35.33 -9.53 24.14
N LEU A 266 34.13 -9.72 23.58
CA LEU A 266 33.23 -8.62 23.23
C LEU A 266 32.51 -8.17 24.50
N THR A 267 33.28 -7.62 25.43
CA THR A 267 32.79 -6.99 26.68
C THR A 267 32.65 -5.48 26.54
N ASN A 268 32.43 -4.96 25.33
CA ASN A 268 32.07 -3.55 25.13
C ASN A 268 30.68 -3.45 24.51
N PHE A 269 29.66 -3.90 25.26
CA PHE A 269 28.32 -3.37 25.09
C PHE A 269 28.34 -1.91 25.58
N GLN A 270 28.58 -0.95 24.69
CA GLN A 270 28.16 0.42 24.97
C GLN A 270 26.64 0.46 24.91
N GLN A 271 26.00 0.42 26.08
CA GLN A 271 24.63 0.89 26.23
C GLN A 271 24.57 2.29 25.64
N THR A 272 23.80 2.45 24.57
CA THR A 272 23.39 3.77 24.09
C THR A 272 22.50 4.36 25.17
N THR A 273 23.07 5.19 26.05
CA THR A 273 22.30 6.02 26.95
C THR A 273 21.47 6.97 26.09
N ARG A 274 20.15 6.77 26.07
CA ARG A 274 19.19 7.80 25.67
C ARG A 274 19.48 9.03 26.54
N SER A 275 19.95 10.11 25.94
CA SER A 275 19.82 11.43 26.53
C SER A 275 18.33 11.69 26.73
N GLN A 276 17.89 11.74 27.99
CA GLN A 276 16.65 12.39 28.34
C GLN A 276 16.86 13.88 28.08
N GLU A 277 16.36 14.37 26.96
CA GLU A 277 16.02 15.79 26.85
C GLU A 277 14.80 16.03 27.74
N GLU A 278 15.05 16.54 28.94
CA GLU A 278 14.03 17.20 29.75
C GLU A 278 13.56 18.46 29.01
N ASN A 279 12.46 18.35 28.27
CA ASN A 279 11.67 19.51 27.87
C ASN A 279 10.94 20.05 29.10
N VAL A 280 11.58 21.00 29.79
CA VAL A 280 10.92 21.87 30.77
C VAL A 280 10.08 22.89 30.00
N TYR A 281 8.80 22.58 29.81
CA TYR A 281 7.79 23.59 29.48
C TYR A 281 7.46 24.40 30.73
N ASN A 282 8.11 25.56 30.88
CA ASN A 282 7.63 26.60 31.78
C ASN A 282 6.52 27.39 31.09
N TRP A 283 5.34 27.33 31.69
CA TRP A 283 4.21 28.19 31.38
C TRP A 283 4.40 29.55 32.08
N ALA A 284 4.42 30.62 31.30
CA ALA A 284 4.06 31.98 31.69
C ALA A 284 3.35 32.64 30.49
#